data_AF-A0A537P0J1-F1
#
_entry.id   AF-A0A537P0J1-F1
#
_cell.length_a   1.000
_cell.length_b   1.000
_cell.length_c   1.000
_cell.angle_alpha   90.00
_cell.angle_beta   90.00
_cell.angle_gamma   90.00
#
_symmetry.space_group_name_H-M   'P 1'
#
loop_
_entity.id
_entity.type
_entity.pdbx_description
1 polymer ?
#
loop_
_entity_poly.entity_id
_entity_poly.type
_entity_poly.pdbx_seq_one_letter_code
_entity_poly.pdbx_strand_id
1 'polypeptide(L)'
;MATSKKAKTKVKSKSKAASKKVAKLKAKKSASKKVVANGVPKPSTKPYGQAGKALEGVRILDFSHVQAGPTCTQLLAYMGADVIKVERPGVGDITRGQLRDVKGADSLYFTMLNGNKRSITIDSKHPKGKEV
;
A
#
# COMPACT_ATOMS: atom_id res chain seq x y z
N MET A 1 52.19 43.44 -26.10
CA MET A 1 51.45 42.75 -27.17
C MET A 1 50.26 42.00 -26.58
N ALA A 2 49.07 42.35 -27.06
CA ALA A 2 47.77 41.64 -27.02
C ALA A 2 47.30 40.95 -25.72
N THR A 3 46.46 41.69 -25.00
CA THR A 3 45.42 41.22 -24.08
C THR A 3 44.38 40.32 -24.76
N SER A 4 43.92 39.25 -24.09
CA SER A 4 42.62 38.62 -24.37
C SER A 4 41.97 38.13 -23.08
N LYS A 5 41.06 38.97 -22.54
CA LYS A 5 40.14 38.61 -21.47
C LYS A 5 39.02 37.76 -22.07
N LYS A 6 38.97 36.46 -21.74
CA LYS A 6 37.79 35.62 -22.02
C LYS A 6 36.65 36.04 -21.09
N ALA A 7 35.65 36.73 -21.66
CA ALA A 7 34.37 36.99 -21.03
C ALA A 7 33.65 35.67 -20.72
N LYS A 8 33.44 35.36 -19.44
CA LYS A 8 32.50 34.30 -19.03
C LYS A 8 31.09 34.87 -19.06
N THR A 9 30.38 34.63 -20.15
CA THR A 9 28.97 34.97 -20.32
C THR A 9 28.15 34.16 -19.31
N LYS A 10 27.56 34.82 -18.31
CA LYS A 10 26.57 34.24 -17.39
C LYS A 10 25.31 33.88 -18.20
N VAL A 11 25.16 32.60 -18.55
CA VAL A 11 23.88 32.06 -19.03
C VAL A 11 22.92 32.02 -17.84
N LYS A 12 21.98 32.97 -17.79
CA LYS A 12 20.85 32.93 -16.86
C LYS A 12 19.92 31.79 -17.29
N SER A 13 20.03 30.62 -16.64
CA SER A 13 19.01 29.58 -16.75
C SER A 13 17.71 30.10 -16.13
N LYS A 14 16.75 30.49 -16.96
CA LYS A 14 15.37 30.73 -16.51
C LYS A 14 14.76 29.40 -16.09
N SER A 15 14.81 29.05 -14.81
CA SER A 15 13.97 28.00 -14.27
C SER A 15 12.52 28.50 -14.28
N LYS A 16 11.73 28.09 -15.27
CA LYS A 16 10.28 28.21 -15.19
C LYS A 16 9.83 27.26 -14.09
N ALA A 17 9.52 27.81 -12.91
CA ALA A 17 8.82 27.07 -11.87
C ALA A 17 7.46 26.61 -12.44
N ALA A 18 7.35 25.32 -12.75
CA ALA A 18 6.08 24.70 -13.10
C ALA A 18 5.22 24.70 -11.83
N SER A 19 4.28 25.65 -11.75
CA SER A 19 3.25 25.67 -10.71
C SER A 19 2.43 24.38 -10.84
N LYS A 20 2.68 23.40 -9.97
CA LYS A 20 1.79 22.26 -9.78
C LYS A 20 0.46 22.80 -9.24
N LYS A 21 -0.52 22.98 -10.12
CA LYS A 21 -1.92 23.15 -9.73
C LYS A 21 -2.33 21.92 -8.91
N VAL A 22 -2.35 22.05 -7.59
CA VAL A 22 -2.96 21.06 -6.71
C VAL A 22 -4.46 21.13 -6.97
N ALA A 23 -4.99 20.15 -7.68
CA ALA A 23 -6.43 19.98 -7.79
C ALA A 23 -6.97 19.75 -6.38
N LYS A 24 -7.74 20.70 -5.85
CA LYS A 24 -8.51 20.52 -4.61
C LYS A 24 -9.48 19.36 -4.85
N LEU A 25 -9.17 18.20 -4.29
CA LEU A 25 -10.13 17.11 -4.14
C LEU A 25 -11.32 17.68 -3.37
N LYS A 26 -12.46 17.85 -4.04
CA LYS A 26 -13.72 18.16 -3.36
C LYS A 26 -14.01 16.97 -2.45
N ALA A 27 -14.03 17.18 -1.15
CA ALA A 27 -14.50 16.19 -0.20
C ALA A 27 -15.89 15.75 -0.65
N LYS A 28 -16.05 14.47 -1.00
CA LYS A 28 -17.38 13.89 -1.17
C LYS A 28 -18.09 14.09 0.17
N LYS A 29 -19.24 14.78 0.16
CA LYS A 29 -20.09 14.90 1.36
C LYS A 29 -20.29 13.49 1.89
N SER A 30 -19.79 13.23 3.09
CA SER A 30 -20.10 12.00 3.82
C SER A 30 -21.61 11.93 3.89
N ALA A 31 -22.20 10.92 3.25
CA ALA A 31 -23.62 10.65 3.41
C ALA A 31 -23.84 10.38 4.90
N SER A 32 -24.56 11.29 5.55
CA SER A 32 -24.92 11.17 6.96
C SER A 32 -25.59 9.81 7.17
N LYS A 33 -24.88 8.88 7.81
CA LYS A 33 -25.43 7.56 8.12
C LYS A 33 -26.47 7.76 9.22
N LYS A 34 -27.75 7.59 8.89
CA LYS A 34 -28.81 7.38 9.88
C LYS A 34 -28.44 6.14 10.70
N VAL A 35 -27.93 6.39 11.90
CA VAL A 35 -27.58 5.38 12.90
C VAL A 35 -28.90 4.76 13.42
N VAL A 36 -29.00 3.43 13.49
CA VAL A 36 -30.12 2.80 14.20
C VAL A 36 -29.94 2.96 15.70
N ALA A 37 -30.99 2.74 16.50
CA ALA A 37 -31.02 2.93 17.95
C ALA A 37 -29.81 2.32 18.73
N ASN A 38 -29.13 1.32 18.15
CA ASN A 38 -28.02 0.61 18.77
C ASN A 38 -26.62 1.00 18.22
N GLY A 39 -26.48 2.11 17.48
CA GLY A 39 -25.16 2.59 17.04
C GLY A 39 -24.58 1.90 15.80
N VAL A 40 -25.11 0.75 15.40
CA VAL A 40 -24.61 -0.04 14.27
C VAL A 40 -25.15 0.52 12.92
N PRO A 41 -24.36 0.52 11.83
CA PRO A 41 -24.90 0.84 10.50
C PRO A 41 -26.01 -0.13 10.09
N LYS A 42 -27.03 0.34 9.36
CA LYS A 42 -28.04 -0.55 8.78
C LYS A 42 -27.37 -1.57 7.84
N PRO A 43 -27.71 -2.87 7.94
CA PRO A 43 -27.30 -3.87 6.95
C PRO A 43 -27.71 -3.45 5.54
N SER A 44 -26.91 -3.83 4.55
CA SER A 44 -27.27 -3.62 3.14
C SER A 44 -28.56 -4.37 2.81
N THR A 45 -29.48 -3.70 2.12
CA THR A 45 -30.70 -4.34 1.58
C THR A 45 -30.46 -5.04 0.25
N LYS A 46 -29.27 -4.90 -0.34
CA LYS A 46 -28.91 -5.57 -1.59
C LYS A 46 -28.63 -7.07 -1.35
N PRO A 47 -28.93 -7.96 -2.32
CA PRO A 47 -28.57 -9.37 -2.25
C PRO A 47 -27.07 -9.60 -2.00
N TYR A 48 -26.72 -10.76 -1.44
CA TYR A 48 -25.33 -11.17 -1.25
C TYR A 48 -24.55 -11.07 -2.58
N GLY A 49 -23.35 -10.49 -2.51
CA GLY A 49 -22.50 -10.26 -3.70
C GLY A 49 -22.83 -9.01 -4.52
N GLN A 50 -23.97 -8.33 -4.30
CA GLN A 50 -24.36 -7.13 -5.06
C GLN A 50 -24.11 -5.80 -4.33
N ALA A 51 -23.69 -5.86 -3.06
CA ALA A 51 -23.45 -4.68 -2.25
C ALA A 51 -22.09 -3.98 -2.51
N GLY A 52 -21.27 -4.49 -3.44
CA GLY A 52 -19.85 -4.14 -3.52
C GLY A 52 -19.03 -4.85 -2.44
N LYS A 53 -17.70 -4.72 -2.46
CA LYS A 53 -16.85 -5.32 -1.42
C LYS A 53 -16.81 -4.39 -0.19
N ALA A 54 -16.97 -4.95 1.01
CA ALA A 54 -17.16 -4.18 2.25
C ALA A 54 -16.02 -3.20 2.58
N LEU A 55 -14.80 -3.49 2.14
CA LEU A 55 -13.58 -2.71 2.39
C LEU A 55 -12.99 -2.11 1.11
N GLU A 56 -13.79 -1.96 0.06
CA GLU A 56 -13.36 -1.29 -1.15
C GLU A 56 -12.87 0.14 -0.85
N GLY A 57 -11.68 0.48 -1.35
CA GLY A 57 -11.02 1.76 -1.11
C GLY A 57 -10.24 1.85 0.22
N VAL A 58 -10.30 0.84 1.08
CA VAL A 58 -9.45 0.76 2.28
C VAL A 58 -8.07 0.21 1.88
N ARG A 59 -7.00 0.88 2.32
CA ARG A 59 -5.62 0.41 2.13
C ARG A 59 -5.01 -0.03 3.46
N ILE A 60 -4.32 -1.17 3.45
CA ILE A 60 -3.74 -1.79 4.65
C ILE A 60 -2.26 -2.10 4.37
N LEU A 61 -1.40 -1.76 5.32
CA LEU A 61 -0.02 -2.26 5.37
C LEU A 61 0.03 -3.45 6.33
N ASP A 62 0.35 -4.63 5.80
CA ASP A 62 0.52 -5.86 6.56
C ASP A 62 1.99 -6.05 6.94
N PHE A 63 2.35 -5.66 8.17
CA PHE A 63 3.67 -5.87 8.80
C PHE A 63 3.72 -7.16 9.65
N SER A 64 2.73 -8.03 9.52
CA SER A 64 2.63 -9.23 10.34
C SER A 64 3.33 -10.44 9.73
N HIS A 65 3.56 -11.44 10.57
CA HIS A 65 4.22 -12.70 10.20
C HIS A 65 3.47 -13.90 10.76
N VAL A 66 3.79 -15.08 10.23
CA VAL A 66 3.24 -16.37 10.67
C VAL A 66 1.74 -16.46 10.37
N GLN A 67 0.87 -16.58 11.37
CA GLN A 67 -0.53 -16.98 11.14
C GLN A 67 -1.54 -15.89 11.50
N ALA A 68 -1.60 -15.46 12.76
CA ALA A 68 -2.71 -14.62 13.24
C ALA A 68 -2.88 -13.31 12.44
N GLY A 69 -1.80 -12.56 12.25
CA GLY A 69 -1.83 -11.32 11.48
C GLY A 69 -2.07 -11.54 9.98
N PRO A 70 -1.36 -12.48 9.33
CA PRO A 70 -1.59 -12.77 7.91
C PRO A 70 -3.02 -13.23 7.62
N THR A 71 -3.60 -14.10 8.44
CA THR A 71 -5.01 -14.52 8.32
C THR A 71 -5.95 -13.33 8.44
N CYS A 72 -5.76 -12.47 9.45
CA CYS A 72 -6.59 -11.29 9.64
C CYS A 72 -6.60 -10.40 8.38
N THR A 73 -5.42 -10.03 7.90
CA THR A 73 -5.28 -9.13 6.75
C THR A 73 -5.69 -9.79 5.43
N GLN A 74 -5.60 -11.12 5.31
CA GLN A 74 -6.14 -11.85 4.16
C GLN A 74 -7.66 -11.79 4.10
N LEU A 75 -8.36 -11.96 5.23
CA LEU A 75 -9.82 -11.79 5.28
C LEU A 75 -10.22 -10.36 4.89
N LEU A 76 -9.47 -9.35 5.33
CA LEU A 76 -9.70 -7.96 4.92
C LEU A 76 -9.48 -7.77 3.41
N ALA A 77 -8.47 -8.41 2.82
CA ALA A 77 -8.22 -8.41 1.38
C ALA A 77 -9.37 -9.05 0.60
N TYR A 78 -9.91 -10.18 1.07
CA TYR A 78 -11.08 -10.84 0.47
C TYR A 78 -12.31 -9.94 0.51
N MET A 79 -12.48 -9.17 1.58
CA MET A 79 -13.52 -8.15 1.72
C MET A 79 -13.24 -6.87 0.93
N GLY A 80 -12.18 -6.82 0.10
CA GLY A 80 -11.93 -5.76 -0.88
C GLY A 80 -10.88 -4.72 -0.52
N ALA A 81 -10.19 -4.87 0.61
CA ALA A 81 -9.09 -3.98 0.95
C ALA A 81 -7.89 -4.15 -0.01
N ASP A 82 -7.19 -3.06 -0.30
CA ASP A 82 -5.88 -3.04 -0.95
C ASP A 82 -4.79 -3.32 0.10
N VAL A 83 -4.39 -4.58 0.20
CA VAL A 83 -3.42 -5.02 1.22
C VAL A 83 -2.03 -5.16 0.62
N ILE A 84 -1.07 -4.44 1.21
CA ILE A 84 0.35 -4.50 0.86
C ILE A 84 1.09 -5.16 2.03
N LYS A 85 1.64 -6.34 1.80
CA LYS A 85 2.50 -7.04 2.74
C LYS A 85 3.92 -6.49 2.66
N VAL A 86 4.42 -6.01 3.80
CA VAL A 86 5.77 -5.44 3.93
C VAL A 86 6.66 -6.48 4.57
N GLU A 87 7.69 -6.90 3.84
CA GLU A 87 8.52 -8.03 4.22
C GLU A 87 10.00 -7.69 4.26
N ARG A 88 10.79 -8.55 4.92
CA ARG A 88 12.24 -8.38 5.00
C ARG A 88 12.90 -8.69 3.64
N PRO A 89 13.85 -7.87 3.16
CA PRO A 89 14.60 -8.18 1.94
C PRO A 89 15.32 -9.53 2.02
N GLY A 90 15.38 -10.23 0.89
CA GLY A 90 16.06 -11.52 0.73
C GLY A 90 15.33 -12.75 1.30
N VAL A 91 14.60 -12.59 2.40
CA VAL A 91 13.96 -13.72 3.11
C VAL A 91 12.43 -13.67 3.11
N GLY A 92 11.85 -12.47 3.16
CA GLY A 92 10.41 -12.28 3.28
C GLY A 92 9.83 -12.67 4.65
N ASP A 93 8.55 -13.03 4.66
CA ASP A 93 7.89 -13.73 5.77
C ASP A 93 8.49 -15.12 5.97
N ILE A 94 8.70 -15.53 7.23
CA ILE A 94 9.31 -16.84 7.55
C ILE A 94 8.53 -18.01 6.96
N THR A 95 7.21 -17.87 6.84
CA THR A 95 6.35 -18.93 6.31
C THR A 95 6.67 -19.26 4.87
N ARG A 96 7.25 -18.34 4.07
CA ARG A 96 7.68 -18.61 2.68
C ARG A 96 8.61 -19.81 2.57
N GLY A 97 9.47 -20.01 3.59
CA GLY A 97 10.48 -21.06 3.65
C GLY A 97 10.08 -22.31 4.42
N GLN A 98 9.07 -22.21 5.28
CA GLN A 98 8.71 -23.29 6.20
C GLN A 98 7.90 -24.38 5.52
N LEU A 99 8.27 -25.65 5.78
CA LEU A 99 7.53 -26.83 5.30
C LEU A 99 7.27 -26.81 3.79
N ARG A 100 8.25 -26.34 2.99
CA ARG A 100 8.14 -26.31 1.53
C ARG A 100 8.01 -27.73 0.98
N ASP A 101 6.94 -27.92 0.22
CA ASP A 101 6.61 -29.11 -0.56
C ASP A 101 7.23 -29.06 -1.97
N VAL A 102 7.31 -27.87 -2.57
CA VAL A 102 7.91 -27.66 -3.89
C VAL A 102 9.21 -26.86 -3.81
N LYS A 103 10.30 -27.42 -4.37
CA LYS A 103 11.61 -26.77 -4.40
C LYS A 103 11.55 -25.46 -5.21
N GLY A 104 12.01 -24.37 -4.60
CA GLY A 104 12.07 -23.05 -5.24
C GLY A 104 10.75 -22.28 -5.27
N ALA A 105 9.65 -22.87 -4.81
CA ALA A 105 8.37 -22.18 -4.63
C ALA A 105 8.21 -21.66 -3.20
N ASP A 106 7.28 -20.71 -3.01
CA ASP A 106 6.77 -20.38 -1.68
C ASP A 106 6.00 -21.57 -1.12
N SER A 107 6.08 -21.79 0.20
CA SER A 107 5.37 -22.89 0.85
C SER A 107 3.84 -22.70 0.79
N LEU A 108 3.11 -23.82 0.92
CA LEU A 108 1.66 -23.78 1.15
C LEU A 108 1.28 -22.96 2.38
N TYR A 109 2.11 -22.96 3.43
CA TYR A 109 1.85 -22.18 4.64
C TYR A 109 1.78 -20.68 4.32
N PHE A 110 2.68 -20.18 3.46
CA PHE A 110 2.64 -18.79 3.03
C PHE A 110 1.48 -18.51 2.08
N THR A 111 1.32 -19.34 1.04
CA THR A 111 0.35 -19.08 -0.04
C THR A 111 -1.10 -19.16 0.44
N MET A 112 -1.40 -20.04 1.39
CA MET A 112 -2.73 -20.17 1.97
C MET A 112 -3.12 -18.99 2.87
N LEU A 113 -2.16 -18.24 3.40
CA LEU A 113 -2.39 -17.14 4.36
C LEU A 113 -2.22 -15.73 3.80
N ASN A 114 -1.70 -15.60 2.57
CA ASN A 114 -1.34 -14.31 1.99
C ASN A 114 -1.99 -14.07 0.62
N GLY A 115 -3.07 -14.81 0.31
CA GLY A 115 -3.88 -14.59 -0.88
C GLY A 115 -4.41 -13.16 -0.96
N ASN A 116 -4.52 -12.63 -2.19
CA ASN A 116 -5.03 -11.29 -2.51
C ASN A 116 -4.20 -10.11 -1.98
N LYS A 117 -2.97 -10.35 -1.49
CA LYS A 117 -2.03 -9.30 -1.08
C LYS A 117 -1.01 -9.01 -2.17
N ARG A 118 -0.57 -7.75 -2.26
CA ARG A 118 0.66 -7.38 -2.99
C ARG A 118 1.83 -7.45 -2.02
N SER A 119 3.03 -7.79 -2.48
CA SER A 119 4.22 -7.91 -1.63
C SER A 119 5.28 -6.90 -2.04
N ILE A 120 5.92 -6.27 -1.03
CA ILE A 120 7.12 -5.47 -1.19
C ILE A 120 8.14 -5.85 -0.11
N THR A 121 9.41 -5.61 -0.38
CA THR A 121 10.46 -5.77 0.62
C THR A 121 10.99 -4.41 1.07
N ILE A 122 11.08 -4.21 2.39
CA ILE A 122 11.63 -3.01 3.01
C ILE A 122 12.51 -3.41 4.18
N ASP A 123 13.74 -2.91 4.21
CA ASP A 123 14.56 -2.94 5.42
C ASP A 123 14.21 -1.74 6.31
N SER A 124 13.33 -1.95 7.28
CA SER A 124 12.89 -0.91 8.23
C SER A 124 13.97 -0.48 9.23
N LYS A 125 15.13 -1.14 9.24
CA LYS A 125 16.28 -0.69 10.05
C LYS A 125 17.16 0.30 9.29
N HIS A 126 17.19 0.21 7.96
CA HIS A 126 17.95 1.14 7.12
C HIS A 126 17.27 2.52 7.09
N PRO A 127 18.00 3.65 7.20
CA PRO A 127 17.41 4.99 7.20
C PRO A 127 16.46 5.25 6.02
N LYS A 128 16.90 4.92 4.79
CA LYS A 128 16.05 5.02 3.59
C LYS A 128 14.79 4.16 3.66
N GLY A 129 14.82 3.00 4.33
CA GLY A 129 13.66 2.13 4.46
C GLY A 129 12.66 2.63 5.51
N LYS A 130 13.08 3.48 6.44
CA LYS A 130 12.18 4.17 7.40
C LYS A 130 11.46 5.36 6.78
N GLU A 131 12.04 5.95 5.73
CA GLU A 131 11.44 7.08 5.01
C GLU A 131 10.32 6.63 4.06
N VAL A 132 10.36 5.38 3.61
CA VAL A 132 9.35 4.73 2.76
C VAL A 132 8.15 4.32 3.59
#